data_AF-A0A6I5C6W3-F1
#
_entry.id   AF-A0A6I5C6W3-F1
#
_cell.length_a   1.000
_cell.length_b   1.000
_cell.length_c   1.000
_cell.angle_alpha   90.00
_cell.angle_beta   90.00
_cell.angle_gamma   90.00
#
_symmetry.space_group_name_H-M   'P 1'
#
loop_
_entity.id
_entity.type
_entity.pdbx_description
1 polymer ?
#
loop_
_entity_poly.entity_id
_entity_poly.type
_entity_poly.pdbx_seq_one_letter_code
_entity_poly.pdbx_strand_id
1 'polypeptide(L)'
;MSENSEFGFAPATGLGSMPGGDAREAVKTVTGTFEDFPFLPELPARGPGADMIGRTAGMLVEMYARVEPSGWRLGDRPGRDTRRARSWLGEDLDALEEYTQGHEGALKIQAAGPWTLAAALELRNGEAVLSDPGACRDLTASLAEGLRLHLAEVRRRVPGARLVLQLDEPSLTAVL
;
A
#
# COMPACT_ATOMS: atom_id res chain seq x y z
N MET A 1 -28.84 -39.24 -5.60
CA MET A 1 -28.89 -37.96 -4.85
C MET A 1 -27.46 -37.44 -4.81
N SER A 2 -27.04 -36.75 -5.88
CA SER A 2 -25.75 -36.06 -5.88
C SER A 2 -25.97 -34.67 -5.32
N GLU A 3 -25.13 -34.31 -4.36
CA GLU A 3 -25.09 -33.02 -3.70
C GLU A 3 -25.04 -31.90 -4.76
N ASN A 4 -25.99 -30.97 -4.67
CA ASN A 4 -25.88 -29.68 -5.33
C ASN A 4 -24.61 -29.02 -4.79
N SER A 5 -23.53 -29.03 -5.56
CA SER A 5 -22.42 -28.12 -5.33
C SER A 5 -22.99 -26.71 -5.51
N GLU A 6 -23.30 -26.02 -4.42
CA GLU A 6 -23.62 -24.60 -4.46
C GLU A 6 -22.47 -23.86 -5.13
N PHE A 7 -22.70 -23.36 -6.34
CA PHE A 7 -21.77 -22.46 -7.00
C PHE A 7 -21.84 -21.12 -6.28
N GLY A 8 -20.95 -20.92 -5.30
CA GLY A 8 -20.71 -19.60 -4.72
C GLY A 8 -19.92 -18.73 -5.70
N PHE A 9 -20.39 -17.51 -5.96
CA PHE A 9 -19.57 -16.52 -6.67
C PHE A 9 -18.39 -16.11 -5.80
N ALA A 10 -17.23 -15.87 -6.41
CA ALA A 10 -16.07 -15.34 -5.68
C ALA A 10 -16.40 -13.92 -5.16
N PRO A 11 -15.93 -13.57 -3.95
CA PRO A 11 -16.21 -12.26 -3.37
C PRO A 11 -15.55 -11.15 -4.21
N ALA A 12 -16.25 -10.04 -4.39
CA ALA A 12 -15.76 -8.87 -5.12
C ALA A 12 -14.89 -7.99 -4.21
N THR A 13 -13.88 -7.33 -4.79
CA THR A 13 -13.04 -6.32 -4.11
C THR A 13 -12.64 -5.23 -5.10
N GLY A 14 -12.21 -4.06 -4.61
CA GLY A 14 -11.77 -2.93 -5.45
C GLY A 14 -10.30 -3.01 -5.82
N LEU A 15 -9.81 -2.13 -6.71
CA LEU A 15 -8.39 -2.08 -7.09
C LEU A 15 -7.53 -1.47 -5.98
N GLY A 16 -8.01 -0.41 -5.32
CA GLY A 16 -7.35 0.19 -4.17
C GLY A 16 -7.60 1.70 -4.07
N SER A 17 -7.36 2.43 -5.16
CA SER A 17 -7.51 3.89 -5.17
C SER A 17 -8.97 4.34 -5.18
N MET A 18 -9.30 5.33 -4.35
CA MET A 18 -10.62 5.93 -4.22
C MET A 18 -10.53 7.46 -4.41
N PRO A 19 -11.59 8.12 -4.91
CA PRO A 19 -11.65 9.57 -4.98
C PRO A 19 -11.80 10.20 -3.59
N GLY A 20 -11.50 11.49 -3.48
CA GLY A 20 -11.64 12.25 -2.24
C GLY A 20 -10.41 12.17 -1.33
N GLY A 21 -10.55 12.70 -0.11
CA GLY A 21 -9.43 12.80 0.83
C GLY A 21 -9.79 12.53 2.30
N ASP A 22 -10.99 12.04 2.57
CA ASP A 22 -11.42 11.65 3.92
C ASP A 22 -11.24 10.13 4.09
N ALA A 23 -10.34 9.73 5.00
CA ALA A 23 -10.04 8.34 5.25
C ALA A 23 -11.24 7.57 5.82
N ARG A 24 -12.01 8.18 6.72
CA ARG A 24 -13.15 7.52 7.38
C ARG A 24 -14.27 7.26 6.40
N GLU A 25 -14.64 8.27 5.62
CA GLU A 25 -15.68 8.12 4.60
C GLU A 25 -15.29 7.09 3.53
N ALA A 26 -14.02 7.06 3.12
CA ALA A 26 -13.52 6.08 2.16
C ALA A 26 -13.58 4.66 2.71
N VAL A 27 -13.06 4.41 3.92
CA VAL A 27 -13.08 3.09 4.55
C VAL A 27 -14.52 2.64 4.78
N LYS A 28 -15.36 3.49 5.37
CA LYS A 28 -16.79 3.18 5.60
C LYS A 28 -17.50 2.79 4.32
N THR A 29 -17.22 3.49 3.23
CA THR A 29 -17.77 3.16 1.91
C THR A 29 -17.28 1.79 1.43
N VAL A 30 -15.99 1.50 1.57
CA VAL A 30 -15.41 0.22 1.14
C VAL A 30 -15.96 -0.94 1.96
N THR A 31 -15.97 -0.85 3.28
CA THR A 31 -16.46 -1.92 4.16
C THR A 31 -17.96 -2.15 4.01
N GLY A 32 -18.75 -1.10 3.77
CA GLY A 32 -20.18 -1.22 3.49
C GLY A 32 -20.53 -1.67 2.06
N THR A 33 -19.58 -1.63 1.12
CA THR A 33 -19.81 -2.06 -0.28
C THR A 33 -19.28 -3.47 -0.55
N PHE A 34 -18.14 -3.82 0.05
CA PHE A 34 -17.42 -5.08 -0.18
C PHE A 34 -17.36 -5.90 1.11
N GLU A 35 -18.53 -6.25 1.68
CA GLU A 35 -18.64 -6.88 3.01
C GLU A 35 -17.77 -8.16 3.14
N ASP A 36 -17.75 -9.02 2.12
CA ASP A 36 -17.00 -10.29 2.16
C ASP A 36 -15.49 -10.14 1.92
N PHE A 37 -15.06 -9.07 1.25
CA PHE A 37 -13.66 -8.86 0.89
C PHE A 37 -13.29 -7.36 0.77
N PRO A 38 -13.37 -6.63 1.90
CA PRO A 38 -13.01 -5.21 1.93
C PRO A 38 -11.52 -5.01 1.67
N PHE A 39 -11.13 -3.78 1.38
CA PHE A 39 -9.74 -3.39 1.16
C PHE A 39 -9.41 -2.08 1.88
N LEU A 40 -8.13 -1.85 2.19
CA LEU A 40 -7.67 -0.56 2.70
C LEU A 40 -7.56 0.44 1.54
N PRO A 41 -8.41 1.48 1.43
CA PRO A 41 -8.37 2.39 0.29
C PRO A 41 -7.08 3.23 0.24
N GLU A 42 -6.69 3.63 -0.97
CA GLU A 42 -5.70 4.67 -1.21
C GLU A 42 -6.38 5.97 -1.63
N LEU A 43 -5.97 7.12 -1.10
CA LEU A 43 -6.57 8.41 -1.44
C LEU A 43 -5.52 9.38 -1.99
N PRO A 44 -5.10 9.22 -3.26
CA PRO A 44 -4.06 10.05 -3.87
C PRO A 44 -4.35 11.56 -3.86
N ALA A 45 -5.64 11.96 -3.81
CA ALA A 45 -6.02 13.37 -3.79
C ALA A 45 -5.61 14.12 -2.49
N ARG A 46 -5.20 13.40 -1.43
CA ARG A 46 -4.55 14.00 -0.23
C ARG A 46 -3.15 14.55 -0.51
N GLY A 47 -2.61 14.30 -1.70
CA GLY A 47 -1.32 14.82 -2.14
C GLY A 47 -0.16 13.85 -1.86
N PRO A 48 1.09 14.33 -1.99
CA PRO A 48 2.23 13.43 -2.09
C PRO A 48 2.44 12.63 -0.80
N GLY A 49 2.58 11.30 -0.92
CA GLY A 49 2.66 10.39 0.23
C GLY A 49 1.37 9.62 0.47
N ALA A 50 0.24 10.06 -0.09
CA ALA A 50 -1.02 9.32 -0.08
C ALA A 50 -1.25 8.54 -1.39
N ASP A 51 -0.51 8.86 -2.44
CA ASP A 51 -0.41 8.08 -3.67
C ASP A 51 0.35 6.76 -3.44
N MET A 52 0.18 5.79 -4.33
CA MET A 52 0.74 4.44 -4.18
C MET A 52 2.26 4.42 -3.98
N ILE A 53 3.01 5.33 -4.64
CA ILE A 53 4.47 5.39 -4.57
C ILE A 53 4.87 5.98 -3.23
N GLY A 54 4.32 7.15 -2.89
CA GLY A 54 4.64 7.83 -1.65
C GLY A 54 4.25 7.03 -0.40
N ARG A 55 3.08 6.38 -0.44
CA ARG A 55 2.61 5.50 0.63
C ARG A 55 3.57 4.33 0.84
N THR A 56 3.89 3.62 -0.24
CA THR A 56 4.80 2.46 -0.19
C THR A 56 6.21 2.88 0.24
N ALA A 57 6.72 4.01 -0.26
CA ALA A 57 7.98 4.58 0.17
C ALA A 57 8.01 4.96 1.66
N GLY A 58 6.85 5.32 2.23
CA GLY A 58 6.68 5.55 3.67
C GLY A 58 6.83 4.29 4.54
N MET A 59 6.63 3.10 3.96
CA MET A 59 6.77 1.79 4.61
C MET A 59 8.22 1.29 4.65
N LEU A 60 9.10 1.85 3.81
CA LEU A 60 10.50 1.43 3.74
C LEU A 60 11.22 1.58 5.10
N VAL A 61 12.08 0.62 5.38
CA VAL A 61 12.85 0.49 6.62
C VAL A 61 14.31 0.83 6.34
N GLU A 62 14.90 1.71 7.16
CA GLU A 62 16.25 2.26 6.96
C GLU A 62 16.50 2.90 5.59
N MET A 63 15.44 3.21 4.84
CA MET A 63 15.48 3.91 3.56
C MET A 63 14.39 4.97 3.53
N TYR A 64 14.72 6.16 3.03
CA TYR A 64 13.83 7.31 3.10
C TYR A 64 13.70 7.96 1.72
N ALA A 65 12.48 8.34 1.34
CA ALA A 65 12.21 9.07 0.12
C ALA A 65 11.68 10.48 0.42
N ARG A 66 11.95 11.41 -0.50
CA ARG A 66 11.44 12.78 -0.50
C ARG A 66 10.93 13.15 -1.88
N VAL A 67 10.01 14.11 -1.94
CA VAL A 67 9.46 14.59 -3.20
C VAL A 67 10.34 15.73 -3.72
N GLU A 68 10.74 15.62 -4.98
CA GLU A 68 11.45 16.64 -5.74
C GLU A 68 10.69 16.96 -7.04
N PRO A 69 11.01 18.07 -7.75
CA PRO A 69 10.31 18.41 -8.99
C PRO A 69 10.35 17.32 -10.06
N SER A 70 11.41 16.50 -10.12
CA SER A 70 11.55 15.40 -11.06
C SER A 70 10.81 14.12 -10.65
N GLY A 71 10.50 13.97 -9.35
CA GLY A 71 9.88 12.76 -8.82
C GLY A 71 10.29 12.47 -7.38
N TRP A 72 10.11 11.21 -6.97
CA TRP A 72 10.53 10.75 -5.65
C TRP A 72 12.02 10.40 -5.66
N ARG A 73 12.78 10.91 -4.70
CA ARG A 73 14.22 10.66 -4.59
C ARG A 73 14.60 10.08 -3.23
N LEU A 74 15.51 9.11 -3.23
CA LEU A 74 16.09 8.55 -2.01
C LEU A 74 16.94 9.60 -1.26
N GLY A 75 16.86 9.59 0.07
CA GLY A 75 17.58 10.48 0.97
C GLY A 75 18.18 9.75 2.18
N ASP A 76 19.15 10.38 2.84
CA ASP A 76 19.90 9.76 3.95
C ASP A 76 19.14 9.75 5.28
N ARG A 77 18.04 10.52 5.38
CA ARG A 77 17.39 10.80 6.66
C ARG A 77 15.90 11.03 6.49
N PRO A 78 15.08 10.68 7.50
CA PRO A 78 13.64 10.84 7.44
C PRO A 78 13.26 12.31 7.26
N GLY A 79 12.59 12.59 6.14
CA GLY A 79 12.20 13.93 5.72
C GLY A 79 10.78 14.30 6.11
N ARG A 80 10.34 15.48 5.64
CA ARG A 80 8.95 15.92 5.76
C ARG A 80 8.01 14.95 5.04
N ASP A 81 8.37 14.51 3.85
CA ASP A 81 7.51 13.65 3.03
C ASP A 81 7.39 12.24 3.62
N THR A 82 8.48 11.67 4.16
CA THR A 82 8.44 10.41 4.92
C THR A 82 7.47 10.50 6.09
N ARG A 83 7.55 11.57 6.90
CA ARG A 83 6.63 11.78 8.03
C ARG A 83 5.19 11.96 7.56
N ARG A 84 4.97 12.67 6.46
CA ARG A 84 3.63 12.88 5.88
C ARG A 84 3.02 11.57 5.38
N ALA A 85 3.76 10.77 4.62
CA ALA A 85 3.29 9.46 4.14
C ALA A 85 2.92 8.53 5.31
N ARG A 86 3.76 8.49 6.36
CA ARG A 86 3.45 7.71 7.58
C ARG A 86 2.23 8.24 8.33
N SER A 87 2.03 9.56 8.36
CA SER A 87 0.84 10.17 8.97
C SER A 87 -0.43 9.76 8.21
N TRP A 88 -0.42 9.82 6.88
CA TRP A 88 -1.56 9.38 6.07
C TRP A 88 -1.85 7.89 6.24
N LEU A 89 -0.82 7.05 6.23
CA LEU A 89 -1.00 5.62 6.46
C LEU A 89 -1.54 5.34 7.86
N GLY A 90 -1.10 6.08 8.88
CA GLY A 90 -1.64 5.97 10.24
C GLY A 90 -3.13 6.31 10.29
N GLU A 91 -3.52 7.44 9.70
CA GLU A 91 -4.93 7.85 9.61
C GLU A 91 -5.79 6.81 8.86
N ASP A 92 -5.26 6.23 7.80
CA ASP A 92 -5.94 5.17 7.04
C ASP A 92 -6.13 3.90 7.87
N LEU A 93 -5.14 3.53 8.67
CA LEU A 93 -5.22 2.37 9.57
C LEU A 93 -6.14 2.62 10.77
N ASP A 94 -6.18 3.84 11.29
CA ASP A 94 -7.10 4.22 12.37
C ASP A 94 -8.55 4.13 11.88
N ALA A 95 -8.83 4.63 10.66
CA ALA A 95 -10.15 4.50 10.04
C ALA A 95 -10.49 3.03 9.74
N LEU A 96 -9.53 2.24 9.23
CA LEU A 96 -9.72 0.81 8.98
C LEU A 96 -10.13 0.09 10.26
N GLU A 97 -9.39 0.29 11.35
CA GLU A 97 -9.68 -0.30 12.65
C GLU A 97 -11.08 0.09 13.16
N GLU A 98 -11.46 1.36 13.04
CA GLU A 98 -12.78 1.87 13.44
C GLU A 98 -13.94 1.12 12.75
N TYR A 99 -13.83 0.89 11.43
CA TYR A 99 -14.93 0.32 10.62
C TYR A 99 -14.84 -1.18 10.35
N THR A 100 -13.84 -1.87 10.91
CA THR A 100 -13.68 -3.34 10.78
C THR A 100 -13.76 -4.06 12.12
N GLN A 101 -14.39 -3.43 13.12
CA GLN A 101 -14.64 -4.05 14.43
C GLN A 101 -15.45 -5.33 14.27
N GLY A 102 -14.88 -6.46 14.72
CA GLY A 102 -15.50 -7.78 14.59
C GLY A 102 -15.44 -8.37 13.18
N HIS A 103 -14.70 -7.77 12.25
CA HIS A 103 -14.52 -8.33 10.90
C HIS A 103 -13.82 -9.69 10.96
N GLU A 104 -14.42 -10.68 10.32
CA GLU A 104 -13.85 -12.01 10.10
C GLU A 104 -13.84 -12.30 8.61
N GLY A 105 -12.73 -12.84 8.10
CA GLY A 105 -12.61 -13.21 6.70
C GLY A 105 -11.57 -12.39 5.94
N ALA A 106 -11.71 -12.29 4.63
CA ALA A 106 -10.66 -11.70 3.79
C ALA A 106 -10.57 -10.18 4.01
N LEU A 107 -9.35 -9.64 4.00
CA LEU A 107 -9.11 -8.19 4.01
C LEU A 107 -7.92 -7.91 3.11
N LYS A 108 -8.15 -7.12 2.05
CA LYS A 108 -7.10 -6.80 1.09
C LYS A 108 -6.31 -5.57 1.53
N ILE A 109 -5.00 -5.65 1.42
CA ILE A 109 -4.06 -4.54 1.54
C ILE A 109 -3.25 -4.51 0.24
N GLN A 110 -2.81 -3.32 -0.17
CA GLN A 110 -2.01 -3.16 -1.38
C GLN A 110 -0.83 -2.22 -1.17
N ALA A 111 0.20 -2.43 -1.98
CA ALA A 111 1.39 -1.60 -2.04
C ALA A 111 1.98 -1.68 -3.46
N ALA A 112 2.76 -0.68 -3.84
CA ALA A 112 3.55 -0.76 -5.06
C ALA A 112 4.56 -1.92 -4.95
N GLY A 113 4.68 -2.74 -5.99
CA GLY A 113 5.67 -3.80 -6.06
C GLY A 113 7.10 -3.26 -6.27
N PRO A 114 8.12 -4.11 -6.09
CA PRO A 114 9.52 -3.72 -6.17
C PRO A 114 9.92 -3.11 -7.52
N TRP A 115 9.36 -3.55 -8.65
CA TRP A 115 9.74 -3.03 -9.97
C TRP A 115 9.20 -1.62 -10.19
N THR A 116 7.93 -1.41 -9.88
CA THR A 116 7.27 -0.10 -9.97
C THR A 116 7.91 0.87 -9.00
N LEU A 117 8.22 0.43 -7.78
CA LEU A 117 8.91 1.27 -6.81
C LEU A 117 10.34 1.63 -7.28
N ALA A 118 11.10 0.67 -7.81
CA ALA A 118 12.45 0.92 -8.34
C ALA A 118 12.44 1.84 -9.57
N ALA A 119 11.41 1.76 -10.40
CA ALA A 119 11.24 2.62 -11.57
C ALA A 119 10.83 4.06 -11.19
N ALA A 120 10.05 4.22 -10.11
CA ALA A 120 9.52 5.51 -9.67
C ALA A 120 10.44 6.28 -8.72
N LEU A 121 11.37 5.59 -8.03
CA LEU A 121 12.33 6.20 -7.12
C LEU A 121 13.65 6.52 -7.83
N GLU A 122 14.18 7.72 -7.58
CA GLU A 122 15.47 8.17 -8.07
C GLU A 122 16.57 8.03 -6.99
N LEU A 123 17.79 7.74 -7.44
CA LEU A 123 19.03 7.87 -6.69
C LEU A 123 19.42 9.36 -6.55
N ARG A 124 20.47 9.62 -5.78
CA ARG A 124 20.98 10.99 -5.54
C ARG A 124 21.41 11.72 -6.81
N ASN A 125 21.89 10.97 -7.79
CA ASN A 125 22.33 11.49 -9.10
C ASN A 125 21.15 11.72 -10.07
N GLY A 126 19.92 11.38 -9.67
CA GLY A 126 18.71 11.53 -10.49
C GLY A 126 18.41 10.34 -11.40
N GLU A 127 19.23 9.30 -11.41
CA GLU A 127 18.92 8.06 -12.15
C GLU A 127 17.89 7.22 -11.38
N ALA A 128 17.05 6.48 -12.10
CA ALA A 128 16.10 5.56 -11.45
C ALA A 128 16.85 4.49 -10.65
N VAL A 129 16.32 4.09 -9.49
CA VAL A 129 16.86 3.00 -8.67
C VAL A 129 16.97 1.72 -9.49
N LEU A 130 16.05 1.49 -10.42
CA LEU A 130 16.05 0.39 -11.38
C LEU A 130 17.37 0.23 -12.16
N SER A 131 18.10 1.33 -12.39
CA SER A 131 19.36 1.30 -13.13
C SER A 131 20.54 0.73 -12.34
N ASP A 132 20.42 0.61 -11.01
CA ASP A 132 21.46 0.08 -10.12
C ASP A 132 20.99 -1.24 -9.46
N PRO A 133 21.57 -2.40 -9.84
CA PRO A 133 21.21 -3.69 -9.25
C PRO A 133 21.47 -3.79 -7.74
N GLY A 134 22.43 -3.04 -7.19
CA GLY A 134 22.67 -2.95 -5.76
C GLY A 134 21.55 -2.20 -5.06
N ALA A 135 21.21 -1.03 -5.57
CA ALA A 135 20.09 -0.24 -5.03
C ALA A 135 18.75 -0.99 -5.13
N CYS A 136 18.51 -1.74 -6.21
CA CYS A 136 17.33 -2.60 -6.34
C CYS A 136 17.25 -3.69 -5.26
N ARG A 137 18.39 -4.33 -4.94
CA ARG A 137 18.44 -5.34 -3.86
C ARG A 137 18.13 -4.71 -2.51
N ASP A 138 18.75 -3.57 -2.21
CA ASP A 138 18.55 -2.88 -0.94
C ASP A 138 17.11 -2.36 -0.80
N LEU A 139 16.54 -1.82 -1.88
CA LEU A 139 15.14 -1.39 -1.94
C LEU A 139 14.20 -2.58 -1.71
N THR A 140 14.44 -3.71 -2.38
CA THR A 140 13.59 -4.90 -2.24
C THR A 140 13.64 -5.47 -0.82
N ALA A 141 14.83 -5.52 -0.21
CA ALA A 141 14.99 -5.96 1.17
C ALA A 141 14.27 -5.02 2.15
N SER A 142 14.43 -3.70 1.97
CA SER A 142 13.75 -2.68 2.76
C SER A 142 12.22 -2.75 2.62
N LEU A 143 11.71 -2.96 1.40
CA LEU A 143 10.29 -3.12 1.10
C LEU A 143 9.73 -4.39 1.74
N ALA A 144 10.41 -5.52 1.62
CA ALA A 144 9.96 -6.78 2.22
C ALA A 144 9.79 -6.67 3.74
N GLU A 145 10.76 -6.04 4.42
CA GLU A 145 10.67 -5.80 5.87
C GLU A 145 9.57 -4.79 6.22
N GLY A 146 9.44 -3.71 5.45
CA GLY A 146 8.38 -2.72 5.60
C GLY A 146 6.98 -3.31 5.47
N LEU A 147 6.76 -4.15 4.46
CA LEU A 147 5.51 -4.87 4.25
C LEU A 147 5.22 -5.86 5.39
N ARG A 148 6.24 -6.56 5.89
CA ARG A 148 6.10 -7.47 7.04
C ARG A 148 5.62 -6.71 8.28
N LEU A 149 6.21 -5.55 8.57
CA LEU A 149 5.81 -4.68 9.68
C LEU A 149 4.40 -4.12 9.49
N HIS A 150 4.08 -3.67 8.27
CA HIS A 150 2.76 -3.15 7.95
C HIS A 150 1.66 -4.21 8.10
N LEU A 151 1.87 -5.41 7.57
CA LEU A 151 0.92 -6.52 7.71
C LEU A 151 0.75 -6.97 9.17
N ALA A 152 1.83 -6.93 9.96
CA ALA A 152 1.76 -7.22 11.39
C ALA A 152 0.89 -6.18 12.13
N GLU A 153 1.04 -4.90 11.79
CA GLU A 153 0.23 -3.82 12.36
C GLU A 153 -1.25 -3.94 11.95
N VAL A 154 -1.54 -4.23 10.68
CA VAL A 154 -2.92 -4.47 10.22
C VAL A 154 -3.53 -5.66 10.97
N ARG A 155 -2.78 -6.76 11.13
CA ARG A 155 -3.25 -7.95 11.86
C ARG A 155 -3.52 -7.66 13.34
N ARG A 156 -2.75 -6.74 13.95
CA ARG A 156 -2.98 -6.31 15.34
C ARG A 156 -4.29 -5.53 15.48
N ARG A 157 -4.61 -4.69 14.49
CA ARG A 157 -5.82 -3.86 14.47
C ARG A 157 -7.08 -4.64 14.07
N VAL A 158 -6.95 -5.62 13.17
CA VAL A 158 -8.05 -6.44 12.66
C VAL A 158 -7.72 -7.93 12.83
N PRO A 159 -7.81 -8.49 14.05
CA PRO A 159 -7.33 -9.83 14.35
C PRO A 159 -8.10 -10.96 13.66
N GLY A 160 -9.38 -10.75 13.32
CA GLY A 160 -10.21 -11.71 12.57
C GLY A 160 -9.93 -11.72 11.07
N ALA A 161 -9.09 -10.80 10.57
CA ALA A 161 -8.81 -10.69 9.15
C ALA A 161 -7.77 -11.70 8.66
N ARG A 162 -8.12 -12.41 7.58
CA ARG A 162 -7.21 -13.11 6.70
C ARG A 162 -6.69 -12.14 5.64
N LEU A 163 -5.52 -11.58 5.91
CA LEU A 163 -4.90 -10.58 5.04
C LEU A 163 -4.52 -11.15 3.67
N VAL A 164 -4.87 -10.41 2.62
CA VAL A 164 -4.42 -10.64 1.24
C VAL A 164 -3.60 -9.41 0.81
N LEU A 165 -2.33 -9.61 0.49
CA LEU A 165 -1.47 -8.54 -0.02
C LEU A 165 -1.48 -8.56 -1.55
N GLN A 166 -1.84 -7.43 -2.15
CA GLN A 166 -1.70 -7.15 -3.58
C GLN A 166 -0.45 -6.29 -3.81
N LEU A 167 0.45 -6.72 -4.69
CA LEU A 167 1.57 -5.92 -5.14
C LEU A 167 1.27 -5.36 -6.52
N ASP A 168 1.16 -4.04 -6.60
CA ASP A 168 0.79 -3.34 -7.82
C ASP A 168 2.04 -3.06 -8.65
N GLU A 169 2.07 -3.64 -9.85
CA GLU A 169 3.21 -3.57 -10.76
C GLU A 169 2.88 -2.95 -12.14
N PRO A 170 2.26 -1.75 -12.20
CA PRO A 170 1.88 -1.13 -13.47
C PRO A 170 3.07 -0.77 -14.37
N SER A 171 4.25 -0.51 -13.79
CA SER A 171 5.45 -0.18 -14.58
C SER A 171 6.16 -1.40 -15.16
N LEU A 172 5.81 -2.62 -14.74
CA LEU A 172 6.54 -3.85 -15.07
C LEU A 172 6.73 -4.04 -16.58
N THR A 173 5.68 -3.82 -17.37
CA THR A 173 5.74 -3.98 -18.83
C THR A 173 6.67 -2.97 -19.51
N ALA A 174 6.91 -1.81 -18.90
CA ALA A 174 7.78 -0.78 -19.46
C ALA A 174 9.26 -0.99 -19.10
N VAL A 175 9.55 -1.91 -18.16
CA VAL A 175 10.89 -2.11 -17.59
C VAL A 175 11.45 -3.52 -17.82
N LEU A 176 10.67 -4.40 -18.46
CA LEU A 176 11.10 -5.70 -19.00
C LEU A 176 11.52 -5.56 -20.47
#